data_AF-A0A965VE69-F1
#
_entry.id   AF-A0A965VE69-F1
#
_cell.length_a   1.000
_cell.length_b   1.000
_cell.length_c   1.000
_cell.angle_alpha   90.00
_cell.angle_beta   90.00
_cell.angle_gamma   90.00
#
_symmetry.space_group_name_H-M   'P 1'
#
loop_
_entity.id
_entity.type
_entity.pdbx_description
1 polymer ?
#
loop_
_entity_poly.entity_id
_entity_poly.type
_entity_poly.pdbx_seq_one_letter_code
_entity_poly.pdbx_strand_id
1 'polypeptide(L)'
;MTVEVMGIGASGMAKYQLKEIGNSYSITKPPTQGSATVSDTGLVTYTPLQSHFPTSATDTIGIEITDGGVSTTTTTTLTVKLQYDPLLPFQWHIQNTGQSAFASTSGSAGNDVNAAGAWAAGITGKDVLVNVVDTGLEIGHEDLKAQVLPGGSYNFLDGTNDPTATQADAKNGDHGTSVAGIIAATAFNGVGGRGIAYGAKLIG
;
A
#
# COMPACT_ATOMS: atom_id res chain seq x y z
N MET A 1 1.15 -0.76 15.65
CA MET A 1 0.12 -0.56 14.61
C MET A 1 0.83 -0.10 13.36
N THR A 2 0.76 -0.86 12.28
CA THR A 2 1.39 -0.51 11.00
C THR A 2 0.50 0.48 10.26
N VAL A 3 1.10 1.45 9.56
CA VAL A 3 0.35 2.43 8.76
C VAL A 3 0.69 2.18 7.31
N GLU A 4 -0.33 1.80 6.56
CA GLU A 4 -0.25 1.56 5.13
C GLU A 4 -0.56 2.87 4.40
N VAL A 5 0.45 3.41 3.70
CA VAL A 5 0.28 4.67 2.96
C VAL A 5 -0.40 4.40 1.62
N MET A 6 -1.66 4.79 1.50
CA MET A 6 -2.50 4.52 0.32
C MET A 6 -2.15 5.39 -0.89
N GLY A 7 -1.13 6.25 -0.86
CA GLY A 7 -0.78 7.09 -2.01
C GLY A 7 0.50 7.88 -1.82
N ILE A 8 0.76 8.78 -2.76
CA ILE A 8 1.85 9.77 -2.77
C ILE A 8 1.46 11.07 -2.05
N GLY A 9 0.26 11.07 -1.44
CA GLY A 9 -0.27 12.04 -0.48
C GLY A 9 -0.76 11.31 0.78
N ALA A 10 -0.90 12.04 1.89
CA ALA A 10 -1.22 11.59 3.27
C ALA A 10 -2.51 10.75 3.47
N SER A 11 -3.09 10.19 2.42
CA SER A 11 -4.30 9.36 2.42
C SER A 11 -4.17 8.00 3.14
N GLY A 12 -2.97 7.64 3.62
CA GLY A 12 -2.78 6.48 4.49
C GLY A 12 -3.32 6.73 5.88
N MET A 13 -4.57 6.35 6.14
CA MET A 13 -5.11 6.36 7.50
C MET A 13 -4.94 4.99 8.13
N ALA A 14 -4.35 4.95 9.31
CA ALA A 14 -4.40 3.76 10.13
C ALA A 14 -5.33 3.99 11.31
N LYS A 15 -6.11 2.95 11.65
CA LYS A 15 -7.03 2.94 12.79
C LYS A 15 -6.62 1.89 13.82
N TYR A 16 -6.66 2.26 15.09
CA TYR A 16 -6.38 1.34 16.20
C TYR A 16 -7.32 1.60 17.36
N GLN A 17 -7.96 0.51 17.80
CA GLN A 17 -8.85 0.53 18.93
C GLN A 17 -8.05 0.32 20.22
N LEU A 18 -8.14 1.28 21.14
CA LEU A 18 -7.57 1.10 22.48
C LEU A 18 -8.26 -0.07 23.19
N LYS A 19 -7.46 -0.88 23.89
CA LYS A 19 -7.94 -2.03 24.68
C LYS A 19 -8.47 -1.62 26.06
N GLU A 20 -7.99 -0.48 26.57
CA GLU A 20 -8.39 0.06 27.86
C GLU A 20 -9.68 0.90 27.70
N ILE A 21 -10.66 0.61 28.55
CA ILE A 21 -11.96 1.29 28.56
C ILE A 21 -11.86 2.45 29.54
N GLY A 22 -12.23 3.65 29.09
CA GLY A 22 -12.37 4.84 29.91
C GLY A 22 -13.55 5.69 29.44
N ASN A 23 -13.95 6.66 30.25
CA ASN A 23 -15.04 7.59 29.93
C ASN A 23 -14.57 8.73 29.00
N SER A 24 -13.27 9.03 28.97
CA SER A 24 -12.70 9.99 28.03
C SER A 24 -11.25 9.66 27.67
N TYR A 25 -10.85 10.08 26.48
CA TYR A 25 -9.53 9.87 25.90
C TYR A 25 -8.95 11.20 25.41
N SER A 26 -7.67 11.47 25.65
CA SER A 26 -7.00 12.66 25.13
C SER A 26 -5.58 12.37 24.68
N ILE A 27 -5.11 13.06 23.64
CA ILE A 27 -3.72 12.95 23.19
C ILE A 27 -2.86 13.90 24.05
N THR A 28 -1.90 13.35 24.77
CA THR A 28 -0.97 14.09 25.64
C THR A 28 0.39 14.31 25.01
N LYS A 29 0.78 13.44 24.07
CA LYS A 29 1.99 13.61 23.25
C LYS A 29 1.62 13.39 21.78
N PRO A 30 1.58 14.46 20.96
CA PRO A 30 1.27 14.31 19.55
C PRO A 30 2.41 13.63 18.78
N PRO A 31 2.10 12.94 17.67
CA PRO A 31 3.09 12.39 16.77
C PRO A 31 3.98 13.46 16.13
N THR A 32 5.16 13.06 15.66
CA THR A 32 6.15 13.93 14.98
C THR A 32 6.24 13.68 13.47
N GLN A 33 5.80 12.51 13.01
CA GLN A 33 5.85 12.10 11.59
C GLN A 33 4.47 12.19 10.93
N GLY A 34 3.46 12.64 11.67
CA GLY A 34 2.06 12.64 11.29
C GLY A 34 1.21 13.52 12.20
N SER A 35 -0.09 13.31 12.09
CA SER A 35 -1.10 13.80 13.02
C SER A 35 -1.91 12.61 13.53
N ALA A 36 -2.52 12.75 14.70
CA ALA A 36 -3.39 11.74 15.27
C ALA A 36 -4.62 12.37 15.91
N THR A 37 -5.73 11.66 15.88
CA THR A 37 -6.95 11.95 16.65
C THR A 37 -7.36 10.71 17.44
N VAL A 38 -8.04 10.92 18.56
CA VAL A 38 -8.68 9.86 19.34
C VAL A 38 -10.16 10.21 19.49
N SER A 39 -11.05 9.27 19.19
CA SER A 39 -12.49 9.45 19.40
C SER A 39 -12.90 9.12 20.83
N ASP A 40 -14.12 9.49 21.20
CA ASP A 40 -14.73 9.18 22.50
C ASP A 40 -14.86 7.67 22.76
N THR A 41 -14.74 6.85 21.71
CA THR A 41 -14.74 5.38 21.81
C THR A 41 -13.35 4.77 21.96
N GLY A 42 -12.30 5.59 22.03
CA GLY A 42 -10.91 5.12 22.07
C GLY A 42 -10.35 4.66 20.72
N LEU A 43 -11.04 4.94 19.61
CA LEU A 43 -10.50 4.75 18.27
C LEU A 43 -9.46 5.83 17.95
N VAL A 44 -8.20 5.44 17.79
CA VAL A 44 -7.11 6.30 17.34
C VAL A 44 -7.02 6.26 15.82
N THR A 45 -7.01 7.43 15.19
CA THR A 45 -6.77 7.60 13.75
C THR A 45 -5.46 8.33 13.54
N TYR A 46 -4.54 7.78 12.74
CA TYR A 46 -3.26 8.39 12.41
C TYR A 46 -3.18 8.73 10.92
N THR A 47 -2.65 9.92 10.61
CA THR A 47 -2.45 10.43 9.25
C THR A 47 -1.01 10.92 9.10
N PRO A 48 -0.17 10.30 8.24
CA PRO A 48 1.25 10.65 8.08
C PRO A 48 1.43 12.00 7.39
N LEU A 49 2.54 12.70 7.67
CA LEU A 49 2.90 13.97 7.04
C LEU A 49 3.38 13.76 5.59
N GLN A 50 2.98 14.69 4.71
CA GLN A 50 3.29 14.67 3.28
C GLN A 50 4.79 14.90 2.98
N SER A 51 5.58 15.45 3.89
CA SER A 51 7.00 15.74 3.66
C SER A 51 7.94 14.54 3.86
N HIS A 52 7.42 13.38 4.29
CA HIS A 52 8.22 12.22 4.70
C HIS A 52 8.13 11.00 3.77
N PHE A 53 7.66 11.17 2.52
CA PHE A 53 7.97 10.18 1.48
C PHE A 53 9.49 10.18 1.32
N PRO A 54 10.30 9.19 1.79
CA PRO A 54 10.05 7.74 1.78
C PRO A 54 10.79 6.94 2.88
N THR A 55 10.76 7.32 4.17
CA THR A 55 11.48 6.54 5.21
C THR A 55 10.54 5.82 6.16
N SER A 56 10.84 4.56 6.47
CA SER A 56 10.28 3.90 7.64
C SER A 56 10.65 4.73 8.88
N ALA A 57 9.67 5.43 9.43
CA ALA A 57 9.83 6.27 10.61
C ALA A 57 8.95 5.73 11.73
N THR A 58 9.53 5.57 12.93
CA THR A 58 8.74 5.25 14.12
C THR A 58 8.15 6.54 14.68
N ASP A 59 6.85 6.52 14.95
CA ASP A 59 6.17 7.61 15.67
C ASP A 59 5.75 7.16 17.06
N THR A 60 5.35 8.08 17.94
CA THR A 60 4.86 7.75 19.28
C THR A 60 3.74 8.70 19.68
N ILE A 61 2.63 8.15 20.16
CA ILE A 61 1.44 8.91 20.57
C ILE A 61 1.18 8.63 22.04
N GLY A 62 1.21 9.67 22.88
CA GLY A 62 0.83 9.57 24.29
C GLY A 62 -0.67 9.77 24.45
N ILE A 63 -1.34 8.91 25.21
CA ILE A 63 -2.80 8.96 25.39
C ILE A 63 -3.13 8.92 26.89
N GLU A 64 -3.88 9.90 27.37
CA GLU A 64 -4.48 9.86 28.69
C GLU A 64 -5.88 9.25 28.61
N ILE A 65 -6.17 8.37 29.56
CA ILE A 65 -7.47 7.71 29.72
C ILE A 65 -8.01 8.11 31.09
N THR A 66 -9.23 8.64 31.12
CA THR A 66 -9.90 9.04 32.36
C THR A 66 -11.17 8.21 32.55
N ASP A 67 -11.32 7.61 33.72
CA ASP A 67 -12.53 6.87 34.13
C ASP A 67 -12.94 7.31 35.54
N GLY A 68 -14.22 7.65 35.72
CA GLY A 68 -14.78 8.06 37.02
C GLY A 68 -14.04 9.20 37.74
N GLY A 69 -13.31 10.06 37.02
CA GLY A 69 -12.48 11.13 37.61
C GLY A 69 -11.07 10.69 38.02
N VAL A 70 -10.71 9.43 37.80
CA VAL A 70 -9.35 8.90 37.92
C VAL A 70 -8.69 8.97 36.55
N SER A 71 -7.62 9.76 36.45
CA SER A 71 -6.76 9.77 35.26
C SER A 71 -5.64 8.76 35.41
N THR A 72 -5.50 7.88 34.44
CA THR A 72 -4.32 7.04 34.24
C THR A 72 -3.67 7.42 32.93
N THR A 73 -2.39 7.78 32.97
CA THR A 73 -1.61 8.00 31.75
C THR A 73 -1.05 6.66 31.29
N THR A 74 -1.58 6.12 30.18
CA THR A 74 -0.96 4.99 29.50
C THR A 74 -0.11 5.52 28.35
N THR A 75 1.09 4.99 28.17
CA THR A 75 1.85 5.28 26.93
C THR A 75 1.69 4.11 25.99
N THR A 76 0.82 4.25 24.99
CA THR A 76 0.82 3.32 23.86
C THR A 76 1.91 3.74 22.88
N THR A 77 3.04 3.06 22.89
CA THR A 77 4.03 3.22 21.83
C THR A 77 3.47 2.62 20.55
N LEU A 78 3.17 3.50 19.60
CA LEU A 78 2.56 3.13 18.35
C LEU A 78 3.65 3.07 17.28
N THR A 79 4.29 1.90 17.10
CA THR A 79 5.29 1.75 16.05
C THR A 79 4.61 1.83 14.68
N VAL A 80 4.57 3.03 14.13
CA VAL A 80 4.24 3.29 12.73
C VAL A 80 5.36 2.67 11.90
N LYS A 81 5.06 1.63 11.13
CA LYS A 81 5.91 1.20 10.02
C LYS A 81 5.26 1.74 8.77
N LEU A 82 5.85 2.76 8.19
CA LEU A 82 5.51 3.20 6.85
C LEU A 82 6.12 2.17 5.89
N GLN A 83 5.32 1.16 5.55
CA GLN A 83 5.67 0.24 4.48
C GLN A 83 5.34 0.95 3.18
N TYR A 84 6.36 1.54 2.56
CA TYR A 84 6.22 2.42 1.42
C TYR A 84 6.91 1.80 0.21
N ASP A 85 6.25 1.84 -0.95
CA ASP A 85 6.75 1.25 -2.18
C ASP A 85 7.56 2.31 -2.96
N PRO A 86 8.89 2.13 -3.15
CA PRO A 86 9.79 3.17 -3.64
C PRO A 86 9.39 3.88 -4.93
N LEU A 87 8.73 3.17 -5.84
CA LEU A 87 8.36 3.66 -7.16
C LEU A 87 6.94 4.26 -7.23
N LEU A 88 6.14 4.17 -6.15
CA LEU A 88 4.78 4.71 -6.11
C LEU A 88 4.69 6.22 -6.48
N PRO A 89 5.63 7.12 -6.08
CA PRO A 89 5.64 8.53 -6.52
C PRO A 89 5.67 8.73 -8.02
N PHE A 90 6.19 7.75 -8.75
CA PHE A 90 6.32 7.80 -10.19
C PHE A 90 5.14 7.12 -10.90
N GLN A 91 4.24 6.45 -10.17
CA GLN A 91 3.03 5.85 -10.72
C GLN A 91 1.89 6.88 -10.83
N TRP A 92 2.06 7.82 -11.76
CA TRP A 92 1.07 8.87 -12.02
C TRP A 92 -0.33 8.32 -12.31
N HIS A 93 -0.44 7.11 -12.88
CA HIS A 93 -1.73 6.48 -13.18
C HIS A 93 -2.54 6.15 -11.92
N ILE A 94 -1.89 6.00 -10.76
CA ILE A 94 -2.53 5.77 -9.46
C ILE A 94 -2.89 7.09 -8.81
N GLN A 95 -1.93 8.01 -8.76
CA GLN A 95 -2.10 9.34 -8.21
C GLN A 95 -1.17 10.31 -8.93
N ASN A 96 -1.78 11.27 -9.62
CA ASN A 96 -1.10 12.24 -10.45
C ASN A 96 -0.99 13.58 -9.73
N THR A 97 0.20 13.92 -9.28
CA THR A 97 0.55 15.22 -8.70
C THR A 97 1.26 16.14 -9.70
N GLY A 98 1.23 15.82 -10.99
CA GLY A 98 2.01 16.52 -12.03
C GLY A 98 3.49 16.11 -12.04
N GLN A 99 3.81 14.91 -11.58
CA GLN A 99 5.16 14.36 -11.63
C GLN A 99 5.57 13.99 -13.07
N SER A 100 6.89 14.00 -13.33
CA SER A 100 7.43 13.59 -14.64
C SER A 100 7.54 12.07 -14.79
N ALA A 101 7.54 11.30 -13.69
CA ALA A 101 7.62 9.83 -13.72
C ALA A 101 8.76 9.29 -14.60
N PHE A 102 9.98 9.83 -14.42
CA PHE A 102 11.18 9.54 -15.23
C PHE A 102 11.12 9.99 -16.70
N ALA A 103 10.02 10.61 -17.16
CA ALA A 103 9.93 11.23 -18.47
C ALA A 103 10.57 12.63 -18.49
N SER A 104 10.81 13.16 -19.70
CA SER A 104 11.36 14.51 -19.93
C SER A 104 10.36 15.64 -19.69
N THR A 105 9.08 15.32 -19.55
CA THR A 105 7.99 16.29 -19.33
C THR A 105 7.03 15.77 -18.26
N SER A 106 6.32 16.68 -17.61
CA SER A 106 5.31 16.36 -16.61
C SER A 106 3.90 16.36 -17.19
N GLY A 107 3.02 15.55 -16.60
CA GLY A 107 1.60 15.58 -16.87
C GLY A 107 0.86 16.70 -16.12
N SER A 108 -0.46 16.78 -16.29
CA SER A 108 -1.34 17.62 -15.48
C SER A 108 -1.87 16.85 -14.28
N ALA A 109 -1.74 17.43 -13.09
CA ALA A 109 -2.20 16.83 -11.83
C ALA A 109 -3.72 16.51 -11.86
N GLY A 110 -4.12 15.46 -11.15
CA GLY A 110 -5.50 14.98 -11.06
C GLY A 110 -5.95 14.06 -12.20
N ASN A 111 -5.16 13.91 -13.26
CA ASN A 111 -5.43 12.95 -14.33
C ASN A 111 -4.89 11.56 -13.96
N ASP A 112 -5.62 10.86 -13.11
CA ASP A 112 -5.34 9.49 -12.64
C ASP A 112 -6.63 8.66 -12.55
N VAL A 113 -6.55 7.39 -12.15
CA VAL A 113 -7.73 6.51 -12.02
C VAL A 113 -8.54 6.76 -10.74
N ASN A 114 -8.12 7.70 -9.89
CA ASN A 114 -8.75 8.06 -8.62
C ASN A 114 -9.01 6.84 -7.70
N ALA A 115 -8.03 5.94 -7.58
CA ALA A 115 -8.13 4.71 -6.77
C ALA A 115 -8.19 4.98 -5.25
N ALA A 116 -7.78 6.16 -4.79
CA ALA A 116 -7.62 6.48 -3.37
C ALA A 116 -8.91 6.26 -2.55
N GLY A 117 -10.07 6.59 -3.10
CA GLY A 117 -11.36 6.37 -2.41
C GLY A 117 -11.69 4.89 -2.21
N ALA A 118 -11.43 4.06 -3.22
CA ALA A 118 -11.63 2.62 -3.15
C ALA A 118 -10.69 1.99 -2.11
N TRP A 119 -9.41 2.36 -2.16
CA TRP A 119 -8.41 1.91 -1.20
C TRP A 119 -8.77 2.33 0.22
N ALA A 120 -9.14 3.59 0.47
CA ALA A 120 -9.57 4.06 1.78
C ALA A 120 -10.80 3.31 2.33
N ALA A 121 -11.64 2.76 1.46
CA ALA A 121 -12.77 1.89 1.80
C ALA A 121 -12.37 0.41 1.99
N GLY A 122 -11.08 0.06 1.87
CA GLY A 122 -10.57 -1.31 1.97
C GLY A 122 -10.80 -2.16 0.72
N ILE A 123 -11.13 -1.54 -0.42
CA ILE A 123 -11.37 -2.23 -1.70
C ILE A 123 -10.04 -2.36 -2.43
N THR A 124 -9.44 -3.55 -2.36
CA THR A 124 -8.07 -3.81 -2.86
C THR A 124 -8.01 -4.82 -4.00
N GLY A 125 -9.15 -5.36 -4.44
CA GLY A 125 -9.22 -6.52 -5.33
C GLY A 125 -9.08 -7.86 -4.62
N LYS A 126 -9.10 -7.88 -3.28
CA LYS A 126 -9.12 -9.11 -2.48
C LYS A 126 -10.15 -10.12 -3.02
N ASP A 127 -9.72 -11.37 -3.12
CA ASP A 127 -10.52 -12.53 -3.57
C ASP A 127 -10.94 -12.48 -5.05
N VAL A 128 -10.42 -11.52 -5.83
CA VAL A 128 -10.54 -11.49 -7.30
C VAL A 128 -9.36 -12.21 -7.93
N LEU A 129 -9.64 -13.10 -8.88
CA LEU A 129 -8.64 -13.72 -9.76
C LEU A 129 -8.60 -12.95 -11.08
N VAL A 130 -7.39 -12.59 -11.54
CA VAL A 130 -7.16 -11.92 -12.81
C VAL A 130 -6.22 -12.76 -13.66
N ASN A 131 -6.66 -13.12 -14.86
CA ASN A 131 -5.86 -13.86 -15.82
C ASN A 131 -5.19 -12.89 -16.81
N VAL A 132 -3.87 -12.88 -16.85
CA VAL A 132 -3.02 -12.06 -17.73
C VAL A 132 -2.61 -12.93 -18.93
N VAL A 133 -3.48 -12.97 -19.94
CA VAL A 133 -3.21 -13.69 -21.19
C VAL A 133 -2.32 -12.83 -22.09
N ASP A 134 -1.01 -13.03 -21.98
CA ASP A 134 0.00 -12.18 -22.60
C ASP A 134 1.25 -13.00 -23.01
N THR A 135 2.42 -12.36 -23.20
CA THR A 135 3.68 -13.01 -23.61
C THR A 135 4.32 -13.86 -22.51
N GLY A 136 3.82 -13.78 -21.28
CA GLY A 136 4.34 -14.48 -20.11
C GLY A 136 4.09 -13.70 -18.82
N LEU A 137 4.47 -14.31 -17.69
CA LEU A 137 4.44 -13.69 -16.37
C LEU A 137 5.59 -14.25 -15.53
N GLU A 138 6.52 -13.40 -15.11
CA GLU A 138 7.61 -13.74 -14.20
C GLU A 138 7.04 -13.96 -12.79
N ILE A 139 6.63 -15.21 -12.53
CA ILE A 139 5.96 -15.59 -11.29
C ILE A 139 6.91 -15.57 -10.08
N GLY A 140 8.23 -15.54 -10.31
CA GLY A 140 9.25 -15.37 -9.29
C GLY A 140 9.56 -13.91 -8.92
N HIS A 141 9.00 -12.93 -9.64
CA HIS A 141 9.30 -11.51 -9.44
C HIS A 141 9.03 -11.09 -8.00
N GLU A 142 9.98 -10.36 -7.38
CA GLU A 142 9.91 -9.99 -5.97
C GLU A 142 8.64 -9.20 -5.59
N ASP A 143 8.12 -8.42 -6.54
CA ASP A 143 6.92 -7.61 -6.39
C ASP A 143 5.61 -8.31 -6.83
N LEU A 144 5.68 -9.50 -7.44
CA LEU A 144 4.50 -10.23 -7.96
C LEU A 144 4.25 -11.57 -7.28
N LYS A 145 5.29 -12.27 -6.83
CA LYS A 145 5.20 -13.66 -6.33
C LYS A 145 4.16 -13.85 -5.22
N ALA A 146 3.92 -12.82 -4.40
CA ALA A 146 2.91 -12.88 -3.35
C ALA A 146 1.47 -12.83 -3.89
N GLN A 147 1.27 -12.27 -5.09
CA GLN A 147 -0.02 -12.20 -5.78
C GLN A 147 -0.23 -13.31 -6.80
N VAL A 148 0.77 -14.08 -7.19
CA VAL A 148 0.56 -15.23 -8.08
C VAL A 148 -0.28 -16.31 -7.38
N LEU A 149 -1.30 -16.83 -8.07
CA LEU A 149 -2.04 -18.00 -7.62
C LEU A 149 -1.20 -19.27 -7.86
N PRO A 150 -0.78 -20.00 -6.81
CA PRO A 150 0.08 -21.17 -6.99
C PRO A 150 -0.54 -22.23 -7.89
N GLY A 151 0.16 -22.60 -8.95
CA GLY A 151 -0.29 -23.58 -9.94
C GLY A 151 -1.47 -23.14 -10.81
N GLY A 152 -1.94 -21.89 -10.70
CA GLY A 152 -3.05 -21.36 -11.49
C GLY A 152 -2.67 -21.02 -12.93
N SER A 153 -1.40 -20.76 -13.18
CA SER A 153 -0.84 -20.36 -14.47
C SER A 153 -0.60 -21.52 -15.44
N TYR A 154 -0.50 -21.21 -16.73
CA TYR A 154 -0.22 -22.19 -17.77
C TYR A 154 0.56 -21.59 -18.95
N ASN A 155 1.67 -22.24 -19.30
CA ASN A 155 2.48 -21.91 -20.46
C ASN A 155 2.08 -22.77 -21.66
N PHE A 156 1.46 -22.14 -22.67
CA PHE A 156 1.01 -22.84 -23.87
C PHE A 156 2.13 -23.28 -24.82
N LEU A 157 3.36 -22.77 -24.66
CA LEU A 157 4.50 -23.11 -25.52
C LEU A 157 5.13 -24.45 -25.13
N ASP A 158 5.17 -24.77 -23.84
CA ASP A 158 5.82 -25.97 -23.31
C ASP A 158 4.91 -26.86 -22.43
N GLY A 159 3.68 -26.43 -22.14
CA GLY A 159 2.69 -27.18 -21.37
C GLY A 159 2.94 -27.24 -19.87
N THR A 160 3.79 -26.35 -19.35
CA THR A 160 4.09 -26.25 -17.91
C THR A 160 3.18 -25.23 -17.21
N ASN A 161 3.22 -25.19 -15.87
CA ASN A 161 2.51 -24.16 -15.08
C ASN A 161 3.42 -22.97 -14.72
N ASP A 162 4.55 -22.84 -15.40
CA ASP A 162 5.47 -21.71 -15.26
C ASP A 162 5.41 -20.84 -16.54
N PRO A 163 4.64 -19.74 -16.53
CA PRO A 163 4.49 -18.84 -17.66
C PRO A 163 5.65 -17.85 -17.78
N THR A 164 6.73 -18.01 -17.01
CA THR A 164 7.89 -17.11 -17.05
C THR A 164 8.52 -17.13 -18.44
N ALA A 165 8.59 -15.96 -19.06
CA ALA A 165 9.18 -15.81 -20.39
C ALA A 165 10.65 -16.26 -20.39
N THR A 166 11.07 -16.99 -21.42
CA THR A 166 12.48 -17.39 -21.52
C THR A 166 13.36 -16.18 -21.85
N GLN A 167 14.66 -16.27 -21.59
CA GLN A 167 15.64 -15.25 -21.99
C GLN A 167 15.61 -14.93 -23.50
N ALA A 168 15.12 -15.83 -24.35
CA ALA A 168 14.95 -15.57 -25.78
C ALA A 168 13.75 -14.65 -26.05
N ASP A 169 12.68 -14.82 -25.30
CA ASP A 169 11.43 -14.06 -25.39
C ASP A 169 11.55 -12.69 -24.69
N ALA A 170 12.26 -12.65 -23.55
CA ALA A 170 12.47 -11.45 -22.74
C ALA A 170 13.38 -10.39 -23.41
N LYS A 171 14.03 -10.69 -24.53
CA LYS A 171 14.88 -9.72 -25.28
C LYS A 171 14.13 -8.48 -25.75
N ASN A 172 12.80 -8.55 -25.87
CA ASN A 172 11.95 -7.43 -26.25
C ASN A 172 11.26 -6.76 -25.05
N GLY A 173 11.67 -7.12 -23.82
CA GLY A 173 10.95 -6.78 -22.59
C GLY A 173 9.89 -7.82 -22.24
N ASP A 174 9.47 -7.82 -20.98
CA ASP A 174 8.42 -8.71 -20.49
C ASP A 174 7.10 -7.95 -20.36
N HIS A 175 6.29 -8.02 -21.43
CA HIS A 175 5.05 -7.27 -21.57
C HIS A 175 4.02 -7.73 -20.54
N GLY A 176 3.79 -9.04 -20.41
CA GLY A 176 2.82 -9.58 -19.47
C GLY A 176 3.20 -9.36 -18.01
N THR A 177 4.48 -9.44 -17.63
CA THR A 177 4.94 -9.04 -16.30
C THR A 177 4.69 -7.55 -16.02
N SER A 178 4.88 -6.68 -17.02
CA SER A 178 4.60 -5.25 -16.89
C SER A 178 3.09 -5.00 -16.69
N VAL A 179 2.24 -5.68 -17.45
CA VAL A 179 0.77 -5.64 -17.29
C VAL A 179 0.36 -6.13 -15.90
N ALA A 180 0.90 -7.26 -15.45
CA ALA A 180 0.63 -7.83 -14.14
C ALA A 180 1.04 -6.90 -12.99
N GLY A 181 2.16 -6.18 -13.12
CA GLY A 181 2.59 -5.16 -12.16
C GLY A 181 1.58 -4.01 -12.00
N ILE A 182 1.05 -3.50 -13.11
CA ILE A 182 0.01 -2.46 -13.08
C ILE A 182 -1.25 -2.96 -12.36
N ILE A 183 -1.62 -4.24 -12.57
CA ILE A 183 -2.80 -4.85 -11.95
C ILE A 183 -2.57 -5.07 -10.46
N ALA A 184 -1.55 -5.84 -10.08
CA ALA A 184 -1.42 -6.38 -8.73
C ALA A 184 0.05 -6.52 -8.27
N ALA A 185 0.94 -5.57 -8.58
CA ALA A 185 2.17 -5.45 -7.80
C ALA A 185 1.86 -5.32 -6.30
N THR A 186 2.68 -5.95 -5.47
CA THR A 186 2.42 -6.15 -4.04
C THR A 186 2.55 -4.84 -3.31
N ALA A 187 1.46 -4.37 -2.71
CA ALA A 187 1.50 -3.16 -1.90
C ALA A 187 2.25 -3.38 -0.59
N PHE A 188 2.91 -2.32 -0.11
CA PHE A 188 3.46 -2.22 1.24
C PHE A 188 4.55 -3.27 1.53
N ASN A 189 5.37 -3.63 0.53
CA ASN A 189 6.48 -4.58 0.69
C ASN A 189 7.85 -3.90 0.72
N GLY A 190 7.92 -2.58 0.50
CA GLY A 190 9.18 -1.84 0.52
C GLY A 190 10.00 -1.97 -0.78
N VAL A 191 9.40 -2.52 -1.83
CA VAL A 191 10.05 -2.84 -3.11
C VAL A 191 9.19 -2.29 -4.24
N GLY A 192 9.80 -1.97 -5.38
CA GLY A 192 9.06 -1.68 -6.61
C GLY A 192 7.96 -0.63 -6.46
N GLY A 193 6.81 -0.93 -7.06
CA GLY A 193 5.63 -0.05 -7.10
C GLY A 193 4.43 -0.71 -6.42
N ARG A 194 3.23 -0.41 -6.91
CA ARG A 194 1.97 -0.96 -6.40
C ARG A 194 0.99 -1.21 -7.53
N GLY A 195 0.27 -2.33 -7.46
CA GLY A 195 -0.84 -2.60 -8.37
C GLY A 195 -2.10 -1.84 -7.97
N ILE A 196 -2.94 -1.50 -8.94
CA ILE A 196 -4.27 -0.90 -8.68
C ILE A 196 -5.11 -1.81 -7.76
N ALA A 197 -5.09 -3.11 -8.03
CA ALA A 197 -5.77 -4.16 -7.29
C ALA A 197 -4.74 -5.06 -6.58
N TYR A 198 -3.91 -4.46 -5.73
CA TYR A 198 -2.82 -5.13 -5.01
C TYR A 198 -3.24 -6.29 -4.08
N GLY A 199 -4.54 -6.49 -3.85
CA GLY A 199 -5.09 -7.65 -3.13
C GLY A 199 -5.59 -8.78 -4.03
N ALA A 200 -5.62 -8.59 -5.35
CA ALA A 200 -6.03 -9.60 -6.32
C ALA A 200 -4.97 -10.69 -6.48
N LYS A 201 -5.38 -11.85 -7.00
CA LYS A 201 -4.46 -12.91 -7.43
C LYS A 201 -4.31 -12.95 -8.94
N LEU A 202 -3.07 -13.16 -9.38
CA LEU A 202 -2.65 -13.21 -10.76
C LEU A 202 -2.53 -14.66 -11.23
N ILE A 203 -2.99 -14.88 -12.45
CA ILE A 203 -2.78 -16.08 -13.26
C ILE A 203 -2.16 -15.59 -14.57
N GLY A 204 -1.19 -16.34 -15.11
CA GLY A 204 -0.51 -16.04 -16.38
C GLY A 204 -0.59 -17.21 -17.34
#